data_AF-A0A835NX65-F1
#
_entry.id   AF-A0A835NX65-F1
#
_cell.length_a   1.000
_cell.length_b   1.000
_cell.length_c   1.000
_cell.angle_alpha   90.00
_cell.angle_beta   90.00
_cell.angle_gamma   90.00
#
_symmetry.space_group_name_H-M   'P 1'
#
loop_
_entity.id
_entity.type
_entity.pdbx_description
1 polymer ?
#
loop_
_entity_poly.entity_id
_entity_poly.type
_entity_poly.pdbx_seq_one_letter_code
_entity_poly.pdbx_strand_id
1 'polypeptide(L)'
;DELGAALAEEGGLVSFSLLRRLHAALREAGRPRCAGPPRSRRSPLHLHELLEGCEIHLPEVPVPPRNPELVARLERIKAKLAHDEYRRMTRNITGQEMNGPLAEFGRQVRSVKAVVITIFNFIVTVVAAFACTYLGSQYIFAETAARVLSAVIVASVVGLAELYVMVRTIEGDLGKL
;
A
#
# COMPACT_ATOMS: atom_id res chain seq x y z
N ASP A 1 45.02 9.38 -50.90
CA ASP A 1 44.11 8.25 -50.67
C ASP A 1 42.72 8.55 -51.18
N GLU A 2 42.45 8.11 -52.41
CA GLU A 2 41.18 8.34 -53.13
C GLU A 2 39.97 7.72 -52.40
N LEU A 3 40.20 6.71 -51.56
CA LEU A 3 39.20 6.06 -50.71
C LEU A 3 38.65 7.01 -49.62
N GLY A 4 39.49 7.92 -49.12
CA GLY A 4 39.10 8.89 -48.09
C GLY A 4 38.22 10.03 -48.64
N ALA A 5 38.40 10.37 -49.91
CA ALA A 5 37.58 11.38 -50.59
C ALA A 5 36.20 10.83 -50.98
N ALA A 6 36.12 9.57 -51.39
CA ALA A 6 34.85 8.93 -51.75
C ALA A 6 33.89 8.73 -50.55
N LEU A 7 34.44 8.48 -49.36
CA LEU A 7 33.66 8.29 -48.12
C LEU A 7 33.21 9.60 -47.45
N ALA A 8 33.78 10.74 -47.86
CA ALA A 8 33.43 12.05 -47.36
C ALA A 8 32.22 12.67 -48.10
N GLU A 9 31.99 12.26 -49.36
CA GLU A 9 30.91 12.76 -50.21
C GLU A 9 29.55 12.05 -49.96
N GLU A 10 29.58 10.76 -49.64
CA GLU A 10 28.39 10.02 -49.17
C GLU A 10 28.50 9.86 -47.65
N GLY A 11 27.69 10.57 -46.88
CA GLY A 11 27.63 10.46 -45.42
C GLY A 11 27.57 8.98 -44.99
N GLY A 12 28.71 8.43 -44.59
CA GLY A 12 28.97 7.00 -44.39
C GLY A 12 28.22 6.42 -43.20
N LEU A 13 26.90 6.29 -43.32
CA LEU A 13 26.04 5.63 -42.34
C LEU A 13 26.32 4.13 -42.33
N VAL A 14 27.23 3.71 -41.47
CA VAL A 14 27.53 2.29 -41.26
C VAL A 14 26.51 1.72 -40.27
N SER A 15 25.78 0.69 -40.69
CA SER A 15 24.89 -0.01 -39.76
C SER A 15 25.67 -0.69 -38.63
N PHE A 16 25.14 -0.64 -37.41
CA PHE A 16 25.79 -1.22 -36.22
C PHE A 16 26.05 -2.73 -36.36
N SER A 17 25.24 -3.42 -37.17
CA SER A 17 25.41 -4.86 -37.46
C SER A 17 26.67 -5.14 -38.29
N LEU A 18 27.01 -4.27 -39.25
CA LEU A 18 28.25 -4.39 -40.03
C LEU A 18 29.48 -4.10 -39.18
N LEU A 19 29.43 -3.05 -38.35
CA LEU A 19 30.51 -2.73 -37.41
C LEU A 19 30.76 -3.89 -36.43
N ARG A 20 29.70 -4.51 -35.90
CA ARG A 20 29.79 -5.67 -35.02
C ARG A 20 30.41 -6.88 -35.70
N ARG A 21 30.08 -7.13 -36.98
CA ARG A 21 30.68 -8.22 -37.79
C ARG A 21 32.17 -7.97 -38.04
N LEU A 22 32.53 -6.74 -38.39
CA LEU A 22 33.92 -6.33 -38.59
C LEU A 22 34.74 -6.49 -37.30
N HIS A 23 34.20 -6.03 -36.16
CA HIS A 23 34.85 -6.18 -34.86
C HIS A 23 35.07 -7.65 -34.49
N ALA A 24 34.08 -8.51 -34.75
CA ALA A 24 34.21 -9.96 -34.52
C ALA A 24 35.30 -10.58 -35.41
N ALA A 25 35.31 -10.26 -36.71
CA ALA A 25 36.30 -10.75 -37.65
C ALA A 25 37.74 -10.30 -37.30
N LEU A 26 37.92 -9.04 -36.90
CA LEU A 26 39.22 -8.50 -36.48
C LEU A 26 39.72 -9.14 -35.18
N ARG A 27 38.82 -9.43 -34.24
CA ARG A 27 39.14 -10.17 -33.01
C ARG A 27 39.59 -11.60 -33.29
N GLU A 28 38.96 -12.28 -34.25
CA GLU A 28 39.33 -13.64 -34.65
C GLU A 28 40.64 -13.68 -35.45
N ALA A 29 40.88 -12.70 -36.33
CA ALA A 29 42.14 -12.57 -37.06
C ALA A 29 43.34 -12.26 -36.15
N GLY A 30 43.10 -11.59 -35.01
CA GLY A 30 44.09 -11.33 -33.97
C GLY A 30 44.43 -12.53 -33.07
N ARG A 31 43.70 -13.65 -33.17
CA ARG A 31 43.95 -14.87 -32.39
C ARG A 31 45.06 -15.70 -33.06
N PRO A 32 46.15 -16.06 -32.35
CA PRO A 32 47.20 -16.88 -32.94
C PRO A 32 46.68 -18.29 -33.22
N ARG A 33 46.88 -18.78 -34.45
CA ARG A 33 46.43 -20.11 -34.89
C ARG A 33 47.29 -21.27 -34.34
N CYS A 34 48.42 -20.98 -33.68
CA CYS A 34 49.28 -21.98 -33.05
C CYS A 34 49.88 -21.43 -31.75
N ALA A 35 50.01 -22.29 -30.73
CA ALA A 35 50.64 -21.99 -29.45
C ALA A 35 52.15 -21.77 -29.61
N GLY A 36 52.57 -20.53 -29.81
CA GLY A 36 53.98 -20.09 -29.78
C GLY A 36 54.15 -18.89 -28.84
N PRO A 37 55.39 -18.62 -28.36
CA PRO A 37 55.62 -17.63 -27.32
C PRO A 37 55.32 -16.20 -27.79
N PRO A 38 54.72 -15.35 -26.94
CA PRO A 38 54.19 -14.04 -27.34
C PRO A 38 55.33 -13.05 -27.62
N ARG A 39 55.51 -12.68 -28.89
CA ARG A 39 56.30 -11.50 -29.25
C ARG A 39 55.36 -10.28 -29.26
N SER A 40 55.62 -9.36 -28.35
CA SER A 40 55.21 -7.94 -28.35
C SER A 40 53.74 -7.63 -28.69
N ARG A 41 52.94 -7.41 -27.62
CA ARG A 41 51.70 -6.61 -27.50
C ARG A 41 50.85 -6.48 -28.78
N ARG A 42 49.87 -7.36 -28.96
CA ARG A 42 48.63 -7.03 -29.68
C ARG A 42 47.46 -7.09 -28.70
N SER A 43 47.06 -5.94 -28.20
CA SER A 43 45.87 -5.76 -27.37
C SER A 43 44.63 -6.18 -28.18
N PRO A 44 43.62 -6.80 -27.57
CA PRO A 44 42.36 -7.02 -28.26
C PRO A 44 41.76 -5.66 -28.64
N LEU A 45 41.64 -5.35 -29.93
CA LEU A 45 40.99 -4.12 -30.40
C LEU A 45 39.61 -4.01 -29.75
N HIS A 46 39.41 -2.98 -28.93
CA HIS A 46 38.15 -2.80 -28.23
C HIS A 46 37.16 -2.06 -29.13
N LEU A 47 35.87 -2.34 -28.95
CA LEU A 47 34.84 -1.70 -29.76
C LEU A 47 34.85 -0.17 -29.57
N HIS A 48 35.18 0.32 -28.38
CA HIS A 48 35.25 1.75 -28.11
C HIS A 48 36.39 2.45 -28.87
N GLU A 49 37.51 1.74 -29.12
CA GLU A 49 38.62 2.25 -29.95
C GLU A 49 38.19 2.36 -31.43
N LEU A 50 37.34 1.43 -31.89
CA LEU A 50 36.75 1.49 -33.25
C LEU A 50 35.67 2.56 -33.41
N LEU A 51 35.07 2.99 -32.30
CA LEU A 51 34.04 4.02 -32.25
C LEU A 51 34.61 5.40 -31.94
N GLU A 52 35.92 5.50 -31.68
CA GLU A 52 36.59 6.75 -31.38
C GLU A 52 36.56 7.66 -32.61
N GLY A 53 35.83 8.79 -32.50
CA GLY A 53 35.59 9.71 -33.62
C GLY A 53 34.34 9.44 -34.46
N CYS A 54 33.53 8.42 -34.12
CA CYS A 54 32.25 8.18 -34.78
C CYS A 54 31.09 8.93 -34.06
N GLU A 55 30.19 9.52 -34.85
CA GLU A 55 28.94 10.10 -34.33
C GLU A 55 27.78 9.10 -34.46
N ILE A 56 27.06 8.87 -33.36
CA ILE A 56 25.96 7.91 -33.31
C ILE A 56 24.66 8.64 -33.68
N HIS A 57 24.18 8.43 -34.90
CA HIS A 57 22.85 8.89 -35.31
C HIS A 57 21.77 7.96 -34.76
N LEU A 58 21.06 8.42 -33.73
CA LEU A 58 19.89 7.73 -33.20
C LEU A 58 18.64 8.28 -33.90
N PRO A 59 17.85 7.45 -34.61
CA PRO A 59 16.64 7.92 -35.26
C PRO A 59 15.63 8.42 -34.22
N GLU A 60 15.13 9.64 -34.41
CA GLU A 60 14.15 10.23 -33.50
C GLU A 60 12.81 9.49 -33.63
N VAL A 61 12.37 8.88 -32.54
CA VAL A 61 11.09 8.14 -32.50
C VAL A 61 9.96 9.17 -32.52
N PRO A 62 9.04 9.13 -33.50
CA PRO A 62 7.93 10.08 -33.55
C PRO A 62 7.03 9.88 -32.33
N VAL A 63 6.90 10.92 -31.50
CA VAL A 63 6.07 10.89 -30.31
C VAL A 63 4.60 10.94 -30.73
N PRO A 64 3.76 9.95 -30.38
CA PRO A 64 2.36 9.95 -30.76
C PRO A 64 1.60 11.12 -30.08
N PRO A 65 0.54 11.66 -30.72
CA PRO A 65 -0.25 12.74 -30.15
C PRO A 65 -0.94 12.30 -28.85
N ARG A 66 -0.92 13.16 -27.83
CA ARG A 66 -1.50 12.86 -26.51
C ARG A 66 -3.02 12.84 -26.55
N ASN A 67 -3.61 11.72 -26.14
CA ASN A 67 -5.05 11.58 -25.93
C ASN A 67 -5.49 12.38 -24.67
N PRO A 68 -6.50 13.27 -24.75
CA PRO A 68 -6.95 14.10 -23.63
C PRO A 68 -7.42 13.29 -22.40
N GLU A 69 -7.98 12.09 -22.61
CA GLU A 69 -8.39 11.23 -21.50
C GLU A 69 -7.20 10.70 -20.70
N LEU A 70 -6.09 10.38 -21.38
CA LEU A 70 -4.87 9.88 -20.73
C LEU A 70 -4.16 10.99 -19.95
N VAL A 71 -4.22 12.23 -20.45
CA VAL A 71 -3.68 13.40 -19.73
C VAL A 71 -4.47 13.63 -18.44
N ALA A 72 -5.80 13.63 -18.50
CA ALA A 72 -6.64 13.78 -17.31
C ALA A 72 -6.40 12.66 -16.28
N ARG A 73 -6.20 11.41 -16.73
CA ARG A 73 -5.85 10.29 -15.84
C ARG A 73 -4.46 10.49 -15.21
N LEU A 74 -3.48 10.94 -15.99
CA LEU A 74 -2.13 11.21 -15.48
C LEU A 74 -2.13 12.34 -14.46
N GLU A 75 -2.90 13.40 -14.67
CA GLU A 75 -3.04 14.50 -13.71
C GLU A 75 -3.65 14.01 -12.39
N ARG A 76 -4.70 13.18 -12.45
CA ARG A 76 -5.28 12.55 -11.25
C ARG A 76 -4.28 11.67 -10.51
N ILE A 77 -3.52 10.84 -11.22
CA ILE A 77 -2.51 9.95 -10.63
C ILE A 77 -1.38 10.78 -10.00
N LYS A 78 -0.91 11.82 -10.67
CA LYS A 78 0.11 12.75 -10.15
C LYS A 78 -0.39 13.47 -8.90
N ALA A 79 -1.62 13.98 -8.92
CA ALA A 79 -2.21 14.63 -7.76
C ALA A 79 -2.32 13.67 -6.56
N LYS A 80 -2.74 12.42 -6.79
CA LYS A 80 -2.81 11.40 -5.75
C LYS A 80 -1.44 11.07 -5.16
N LEU A 81 -0.45 10.83 -6.02
CA LEU A 81 0.93 10.55 -5.58
C LEU A 81 1.52 11.72 -4.79
N ALA A 82 1.33 12.95 -5.26
CA ALA A 82 1.80 14.15 -4.56
C ALA A 82 1.15 14.30 -3.18
N HIS A 83 -0.14 14.01 -3.06
CA HIS A 83 -0.84 14.04 -1.77
C HIS A 83 -0.35 12.95 -0.82
N ASP A 84 -0.13 11.73 -1.33
CA ASP A 84 0.40 10.62 -0.53
C ASP A 84 1.84 10.89 -0.06
N GLU A 85 2.69 11.46 -0.92
CA GLU A 85 4.05 11.90 -0.59
C GLU A 85 4.03 13.01 0.47
N TYR A 86 3.15 14.00 0.30
CA TYR A 86 2.95 15.07 1.28
C TYR A 86 2.56 14.52 2.65
N ARG A 87 1.56 13.62 2.72
CA ARG A 87 1.16 12.97 3.99
C ARG A 87 2.30 12.16 4.62
N ARG A 88 3.13 11.50 3.82
CA ARG A 88 4.32 10.78 4.34
C ARG A 88 5.31 11.73 4.98
N MET A 89 5.60 12.86 4.33
CA MET A 89 6.54 13.87 4.83
C MET A 89 6.02 14.56 6.10
N THR A 90 4.71 14.85 6.18
CA THR A 90 4.10 15.56 7.32
C THR A 90 3.67 14.65 8.46
N ARG A 91 3.77 13.32 8.30
CA ARG A 91 3.34 12.31 9.30
C ARG A 91 3.95 12.50 10.68
N ASN A 92 5.20 12.96 10.75
CA ASN A 92 5.95 13.08 12.01
C ASN A 92 5.79 14.45 12.68
N ILE A 93 5.27 15.43 11.93
CA ILE A 93 5.12 16.82 12.38
C ILE A 93 3.72 17.02 12.98
N THR A 94 2.73 16.31 12.43
CA THR A 94 1.35 16.33 12.91
C THR A 94 1.18 15.32 14.03
N GLY A 95 1.69 15.65 15.23
CA GLY A 95 1.51 14.85 16.44
C GLY A 95 0.04 14.63 16.87
N GLN A 96 -0.93 15.26 16.20
CA GLN A 96 -2.37 15.09 16.43
C GLN A 96 -3.08 14.16 15.43
N GLU A 97 -2.48 13.78 14.30
CA GLU A 97 -3.15 12.94 13.28
C GLU A 97 -2.59 11.52 13.19
N MET A 98 -2.07 10.99 14.31
CA MET A 98 -1.76 9.55 14.44
C MET A 98 -3.01 8.65 14.51
N ASN A 99 -4.20 9.19 14.30
CA ASN A 99 -5.41 8.41 14.01
C ASN A 99 -5.62 8.30 12.50
N GLY A 100 -4.67 7.68 11.79
CA GLY A 100 -4.95 7.20 10.44
C GLY A 100 -6.10 6.17 10.46
N PRO A 101 -6.72 5.85 9.32
CA PRO A 101 -7.89 4.96 9.28
C PRO A 101 -7.66 3.62 10.01
N LEU A 102 -6.43 3.09 10.08
CA LEU A 102 -6.11 1.89 10.87
C LEU A 102 -6.12 2.07 12.39
N ALA A 103 -5.73 3.24 12.90
CA ALA A 103 -5.84 3.58 14.32
C ALA A 103 -7.28 3.98 14.68
N GLU A 104 -7.99 4.59 13.73
CA GLU A 104 -9.44 4.81 13.81
C GLU A 104 -10.19 3.47 13.84
N PHE A 105 -9.84 2.53 12.97
CA PHE A 105 -10.30 1.14 13.00
C PHE A 105 -9.94 0.48 14.33
N GLY A 106 -8.68 0.55 14.78
CA GLY A 106 -8.22 0.00 16.06
C GLY A 106 -9.00 0.53 17.26
N ARG A 107 -9.27 1.84 17.28
CA ARG A 107 -10.09 2.51 18.29
C ARG A 107 -11.56 2.11 18.16
N GLN A 108 -12.06 1.94 16.93
CA GLN A 108 -13.42 1.49 16.63
C GLN A 108 -13.62 0.02 17.03
N VAL A 109 -12.67 -0.90 16.81
CA VAL A 109 -12.78 -2.28 17.34
C VAL A 109 -12.68 -2.30 18.86
N ARG A 110 -11.88 -1.42 19.48
CA ARG A 110 -11.82 -1.33 20.94
C ARG A 110 -13.12 -0.75 21.54
N SER A 111 -13.70 0.28 20.92
CA SER A 111 -14.98 0.85 21.34
C SER A 111 -16.14 -0.11 21.09
N VAL A 112 -16.16 -0.82 19.96
CA VAL A 112 -17.15 -1.85 19.66
C VAL A 112 -17.03 -3.01 20.65
N LYS A 113 -15.82 -3.48 20.98
CA LYS A 113 -15.63 -4.50 22.03
C LYS A 113 -16.18 -4.05 23.37
N ALA A 114 -15.93 -2.80 23.78
CA ALA A 114 -16.45 -2.27 25.04
C ALA A 114 -17.98 -2.22 25.03
N VAL A 115 -18.60 -1.68 23.98
CA VAL A 115 -20.07 -1.61 23.83
C VAL A 115 -20.70 -3.01 23.82
N VAL A 116 -20.10 -3.97 23.12
CA VAL A 116 -20.58 -5.37 23.08
C VAL A 116 -20.52 -6.00 24.47
N ILE A 117 -19.43 -5.80 25.22
CA ILE A 117 -19.30 -6.30 26.59
C ILE A 117 -20.36 -5.68 27.51
N THR A 118 -20.63 -4.38 27.38
CA THR A 118 -21.65 -3.69 28.18
C THR A 118 -23.06 -4.19 27.87
N ILE A 119 -23.41 -4.35 26.58
CA ILE A 119 -24.71 -4.91 26.18
C ILE A 119 -24.87 -6.34 26.68
N PHE A 120 -23.81 -7.15 26.57
CA PHE A 120 -23.82 -8.52 27.09
C PHE A 120 -24.05 -8.55 28.60
N ASN A 121 -23.35 -7.70 29.35
CA ASN A 121 -23.52 -7.61 30.80
C ASN A 121 -24.96 -7.22 31.16
N PHE A 122 -25.55 -6.25 30.47
CA PHE A 122 -26.95 -5.86 30.64
C PHE A 122 -27.93 -7.02 30.40
N ILE A 123 -27.74 -7.79 29.32
CA ILE A 123 -28.61 -8.93 29.03
C ILE A 123 -28.47 -9.99 30.13
N VAL A 124 -27.24 -10.28 30.54
CA VAL A 124 -26.95 -11.26 31.59
C VAL A 124 -27.58 -10.84 32.91
N THR A 125 -27.49 -9.58 33.32
CA THR A 125 -28.08 -9.09 34.58
C THR A 125 -29.60 -9.13 34.56
N VAL A 126 -30.25 -8.73 33.46
CA VAL A 126 -31.72 -8.78 33.34
C VAL A 126 -32.22 -10.23 33.35
N VAL A 127 -31.58 -11.13 32.59
CA VAL A 127 -31.94 -12.55 32.56
C VAL A 127 -31.69 -13.22 33.91
N ALA A 128 -30.57 -12.92 34.56
CA ALA A 128 -30.26 -13.44 35.89
C ALA A 128 -31.27 -12.96 36.94
N ALA A 129 -31.66 -11.67 36.92
CA ALA A 129 -32.65 -11.11 37.82
C ALA A 129 -34.03 -11.75 37.61
N PHE A 130 -34.44 -11.95 36.35
CA PHE A 130 -35.67 -12.66 36.00
C PHE A 130 -35.65 -14.11 36.50
N ALA A 131 -34.60 -14.87 36.17
CA ALA A 131 -34.47 -16.26 36.56
C ALA A 131 -34.43 -16.40 38.10
N CYS A 132 -33.61 -15.60 38.77
CA CYS A 132 -33.48 -15.61 40.22
C CYS A 132 -34.82 -15.29 40.91
N THR A 133 -35.55 -14.29 40.44
CA THR A 133 -36.85 -13.93 41.01
C THR A 133 -37.90 -15.01 40.71
N TYR A 134 -37.91 -15.58 39.50
CA TYR A 134 -38.83 -16.66 39.14
C TYR A 134 -38.59 -17.92 39.99
N LEU A 135 -37.34 -18.34 40.15
CA LEU A 135 -36.94 -19.46 41.01
C LEU A 135 -37.22 -19.17 42.49
N GLY A 136 -36.88 -17.97 42.98
CA GLY A 136 -37.12 -17.55 44.36
C GLY A 136 -38.60 -17.38 44.71
N SER A 137 -39.41 -16.93 43.76
CA SER A 137 -40.85 -16.76 43.95
C SER A 137 -41.59 -18.09 44.17
N GLN A 138 -40.97 -19.23 43.85
CA GLN A 138 -41.56 -20.55 44.15
C GLN A 138 -41.84 -20.75 45.64
N TYR A 139 -41.08 -20.08 46.51
CA TYR A 139 -41.24 -20.15 47.96
C TYR A 139 -42.30 -19.20 48.52
N ILE A 140 -42.75 -18.22 47.74
CA ILE A 140 -43.70 -17.18 48.18
C ILE A 140 -45.06 -17.34 47.50
N PHE A 141 -45.09 -17.64 46.20
CA PHE A 141 -46.31 -17.75 45.41
C PHE A 141 -46.49 -19.17 44.88
N ALA A 142 -47.69 -19.74 45.02
CA ALA A 142 -48.02 -21.05 44.48
C ALA A 142 -48.40 -21.01 42.98
N GLU A 143 -49.01 -19.90 42.54
CA GLU A 143 -49.47 -19.72 41.17
C GLU A 143 -48.35 -19.32 40.22
N THR A 144 -48.24 -20.01 39.07
CA THR A 144 -47.25 -19.73 38.03
C THR A 144 -47.39 -18.32 37.45
N ALA A 145 -48.62 -17.82 37.30
CA ALA A 145 -48.87 -16.47 36.79
C ALA A 145 -48.29 -15.38 37.70
N ALA A 146 -48.48 -15.50 39.02
CA ALA A 146 -47.92 -14.57 40.00
C ALA A 146 -46.37 -14.61 40.05
N ARG A 147 -45.78 -15.79 39.85
CA ARG A 147 -44.31 -15.98 39.76
C ARG A 147 -43.72 -15.25 38.56
N VAL A 148 -44.36 -15.37 37.39
CA VAL A 148 -43.91 -14.67 36.17
C VAL A 148 -44.10 -13.16 36.33
N LEU A 149 -45.25 -12.71 36.83
CA LEU A 149 -45.52 -11.28 37.04
C LEU A 149 -44.50 -10.63 37.98
N SER A 150 -44.23 -11.26 39.13
CA SER A 150 -43.22 -10.76 40.08
C SER A 150 -41.81 -10.74 39.47
N ALA A 151 -41.43 -11.78 38.73
CA ALA A 151 -40.14 -11.83 38.03
C ALA A 151 -40.00 -10.72 36.97
N VAL A 152 -41.04 -10.44 36.20
CA VAL A 152 -41.04 -9.35 35.20
C VAL A 152 -40.92 -7.98 35.87
N ILE A 153 -41.64 -7.74 36.97
CA ILE A 153 -41.56 -6.47 37.71
C ILE A 153 -40.14 -6.24 38.22
N VAL A 154 -39.53 -7.24 38.87
CA VAL A 154 -38.16 -7.12 39.39
C VAL A 154 -37.14 -6.95 38.26
N ALA A 155 -37.23 -7.75 37.20
CA ALA A 155 -36.35 -7.62 36.04
C ALA A 155 -36.46 -6.24 35.38
N SER A 156 -37.66 -5.65 35.34
CA SER A 156 -37.88 -4.31 34.80
C SER A 156 -37.19 -3.23 35.64
N VAL A 157 -37.28 -3.31 36.98
CA VAL A 157 -36.61 -2.37 37.89
C VAL A 157 -35.08 -2.47 37.76
N VAL A 158 -34.55 -3.70 37.74
CA VAL A 158 -33.10 -3.95 37.57
C VAL A 158 -32.62 -3.45 36.22
N GLY A 159 -33.36 -3.73 35.14
CA GLY A 159 -33.03 -3.26 33.81
C GLY A 159 -33.00 -1.73 33.71
N LEU A 160 -33.95 -1.03 34.33
CA LEU A 160 -33.92 0.44 34.39
C LEU A 160 -32.74 0.97 35.21
N ALA A 161 -32.38 0.31 36.31
CA ALA A 161 -31.22 0.70 37.13
C ALA A 161 -29.91 0.57 36.35
N GLU A 162 -29.69 -0.57 35.69
CA GLU A 162 -28.51 -0.82 34.83
C GLU A 162 -28.47 0.15 33.64
N LEU A 163 -29.60 0.38 32.97
CA LEU A 163 -29.70 1.32 31.85
C LEU A 163 -29.34 2.74 32.29
N TYR A 164 -29.84 3.18 33.45
CA TYR A 164 -29.52 4.49 34.01
C TYR A 164 -28.03 4.64 34.32
N VAL A 165 -27.42 3.62 34.94
CA VAL A 165 -25.97 3.62 35.23
C VAL A 165 -25.17 3.71 33.93
N MET A 166 -25.54 2.92 32.90
CA MET A 166 -24.89 2.96 31.60
C MET A 166 -24.98 4.34 30.94
N VAL A 167 -26.18 4.94 30.88
CA VAL A 167 -26.38 6.28 30.31
C VAL A 167 -25.52 7.30 31.06
N ARG A 168 -25.50 7.24 32.40
CA ARG A 168 -24.72 8.16 33.22
C ARG A 168 -23.21 7.98 33.07
N THR A 169 -22.72 6.75 32.85
CA THR A 169 -21.30 6.53 32.52
C THR A 169 -20.92 7.15 31.18
N ILE A 170 -21.81 7.10 30.19
CA ILE A 170 -21.56 7.71 28.86
C ILE A 170 -21.55 9.25 28.97
N GLU A 171 -22.50 9.84 29.70
CA GLU A 171 -22.52 11.28 29.95
C GLU A 171 -21.30 11.76 30.76
N GLY A 172 -20.87 10.97 31.74
CA GLY A 172 -19.69 11.26 32.57
C GLY A 172 -18.36 11.22 31.81
N ASP A 173 -18.22 10.33 30.84
CA ASP A 173 -17.07 10.30 29.93
C ASP A 173 -17.08 11.51 28.97
N LEU A 174 -18.28 11.99 28.58
CA LEU A 174 -18.43 13.15 27.70
C LEU A 174 -18.12 14.48 28.41
N GLY A 175 -18.36 14.57 29.72
CA GLY A 175 -18.08 15.77 30.53
C GLY A 175 -16.62 15.97 30.96
N LYS A 176 -15.72 15.02 30.65
CA LYS A 176 -14.28 15.06 30.99
C LYS A 176 -13.37 15.40 29.79
N LEU A 177 -13.95 15.66 28.63
CA LEU A 177 -13.26 16.08 27.39
C LEU A 177 -13.43 17.59 27.18
#